data_AF-A0A1U7V2Q0-F1
#
_entry.id   AF-A0A1U7V2Q0-F1
#
_cell.length_a   1.000
_cell.length_b   1.000
_cell.length_c   1.000
_cell.angle_alpha   90.00
_cell.angle_beta   90.00
_cell.angle_gamma   90.00
#
_symmetry.space_group_name_H-M   'P 1'
#
loop_
_entity.id
_entity.type
_entity.pdbx_description
1 polymer ?
#
loop_
_entity_poly.entity_id
_entity_poly.type
_entity_poly.pdbx_seq_one_letter_code
_entity_poly.pdbx_strand_id
1 'polypeptide(L)'
;MAPYKGDNVRYHLAQFCRGATSQLREPRGQIEKFNYLHSSCRNIIEHTFGVWKARWSILRDMPFYHIDTQRDIVLATMTIHKYIRRKCNMDDAFRATENERYVPSVDPDVGTSLRANSHINAKNVEEQSNLV
;
A
#
# COMPACT_ATOMS: atom_id res chain seq x y z
N MET A 1 -6.90 9.49 -10.09
CA MET A 1 -7.20 8.81 -11.37
C MET A 1 -8.28 7.79 -11.12
N ALA A 2 -9.27 7.70 -12.02
CA ALA A 2 -10.40 6.78 -11.86
C ALA A 2 -10.04 5.36 -12.32
N PRO A 3 -10.66 4.30 -11.75
CA PRO A 3 -10.46 2.92 -12.20
C PRO A 3 -10.95 2.68 -13.61
N TYR A 4 -10.33 1.72 -14.31
CA TYR A 4 -10.80 1.25 -15.61
C TYR A 4 -12.05 0.38 -15.43
N LYS A 5 -13.06 0.60 -16.27
CA LYS A 5 -14.33 -0.14 -16.28
C LYS A 5 -14.53 -0.82 -17.63
N GLY A 6 -15.05 -2.04 -17.63
CA GLY A 6 -15.38 -2.80 -18.83
C GLY A 6 -15.84 -4.21 -18.49
N ASP A 7 -16.53 -4.87 -19.41
CA ASP A 7 -17.20 -6.17 -19.16
C ASP A 7 -16.23 -7.32 -18.85
N ASN A 8 -14.98 -7.21 -19.31
CA ASN A 8 -13.92 -8.21 -19.11
C ASN A 8 -12.78 -7.72 -18.20
N VAL A 9 -13.01 -6.70 -17.37
CA VAL A 9 -11.98 -6.14 -16.47
C VAL A 9 -12.46 -6.21 -15.03
N ARG A 10 -11.73 -6.94 -14.18
CA ARG A 10 -12.00 -6.97 -12.74
C ARG A 10 -11.59 -5.65 -12.07
N TYR A 11 -12.41 -5.21 -11.12
CA TYR A 11 -12.24 -3.94 -10.41
C TYR A 11 -12.29 -4.12 -8.89
N HIS A 12 -13.25 -4.89 -8.37
CA HIS A 12 -13.45 -5.03 -6.94
C HIS A 12 -12.45 -6.02 -6.34
N LEU A 13 -11.88 -5.70 -5.18
CA LEU A 13 -10.90 -6.57 -4.50
C LEU A 13 -11.44 -7.99 -4.28
N ALA A 14 -12.74 -8.11 -3.94
CA ALA A 14 -13.43 -9.38 -3.79
C ALA A 14 -13.44 -10.27 -5.06
N GLN A 15 -13.41 -9.67 -6.25
CA GLN A 15 -13.35 -10.42 -7.53
C GLN A 15 -11.98 -11.08 -7.72
N PHE A 16 -10.93 -10.46 -7.18
CA PHE A 16 -9.61 -11.07 -7.14
C PHE A 16 -9.58 -12.15 -6.06
N CYS A 17 -10.06 -11.87 -4.84
CA CYS A 17 -10.02 -12.83 -3.73
C CYS A 17 -10.84 -14.12 -3.92
N ARG A 18 -11.87 -14.13 -4.78
CA ARG A 18 -12.77 -15.26 -5.00
C ARG A 18 -12.14 -16.45 -5.77
N GLY A 19 -10.98 -16.27 -6.39
CA GLY A 19 -10.27 -17.35 -7.10
C GLY A 19 -9.80 -18.47 -6.16
N ALA A 20 -10.06 -19.73 -6.52
CA ALA A 20 -9.67 -20.91 -5.75
C ALA A 20 -8.15 -21.20 -5.79
N THR A 21 -7.45 -20.70 -6.82
CA THR A 21 -6.00 -20.83 -6.99
C THR A 21 -5.33 -19.46 -7.02
N SER A 22 -4.03 -19.40 -6.72
CA SER A 22 -3.24 -18.17 -6.78
C SER A 22 -3.35 -17.50 -8.15
N GLN A 23 -3.19 -18.29 -9.23
CA GLN A 23 -3.30 -17.85 -10.63
C GLN A 23 -4.66 -17.22 -10.98
N LEU A 24 -5.76 -17.68 -10.38
CA LEU A 24 -7.08 -17.07 -10.56
C LEU A 24 -7.23 -15.75 -9.77
N ARG A 25 -6.49 -15.63 -8.66
CA ARG A 25 -6.44 -14.42 -7.83
C ARG A 25 -5.64 -13.29 -8.48
N GLU A 26 -4.62 -13.64 -9.26
CA GLU A 26 -3.70 -12.65 -9.83
C GLU A 26 -4.40 -11.73 -10.84
N PRO A 27 -4.17 -10.41 -10.76
CA PRO A 27 -4.65 -9.48 -11.77
C PRO A 27 -4.01 -9.74 -13.14
N ARG A 28 -4.83 -9.77 -14.19
CA ARG A 28 -4.41 -10.06 -15.56
C ARG A 28 -4.09 -8.79 -16.33
N GLY A 29 -2.86 -8.69 -16.83
CA GLY A 29 -2.41 -7.54 -17.60
C GLY A 29 -2.30 -6.25 -16.78
N GLN A 30 -1.91 -5.15 -17.44
CA GLN A 30 -1.61 -3.89 -16.76
C GLN A 30 -2.86 -3.17 -16.23
N ILE A 31 -4.01 -3.35 -16.90
CA ILE A 31 -5.28 -2.72 -16.52
C ILE A 31 -5.81 -3.29 -15.20
N GLU A 32 -5.91 -4.62 -15.08
CA GLU A 32 -6.36 -5.22 -13.82
C GLU A 32 -5.35 -5.01 -12.70
N LYS A 33 -4.04 -4.99 -13.00
CA LYS A 33 -3.00 -4.65 -12.00
C LYS A 33 -3.21 -3.24 -11.44
N PHE A 34 -3.44 -2.25 -12.30
CA PHE A 34 -3.76 -0.90 -11.85
C PHE A 34 -5.03 -0.87 -10.99
N ASN A 35 -6.11 -1.52 -11.45
CA ASN A 35 -7.37 -1.59 -10.71
C ASN A 35 -7.21 -2.28 -9.35
N TYR A 36 -6.45 -3.38 -9.29
CA TYR A 36 -6.17 -4.10 -8.05
C TYR A 36 -5.42 -3.21 -7.07
N LEU A 37 -4.34 -2.55 -7.50
CA LEU A 37 -3.56 -1.65 -6.65
C LEU A 37 -4.39 -0.46 -6.17
N HIS A 38 -5.19 0.12 -7.06
CA HIS A 38 -6.11 1.20 -6.71
C HIS A 38 -7.13 0.77 -5.65
N SER A 39 -7.83 -0.34 -5.88
CA SER A 39 -8.84 -0.89 -4.96
C SER A 39 -8.22 -1.37 -3.64
N SER A 40 -7.02 -1.95 -3.67
CA SER A 40 -6.29 -2.37 -2.47
C SER A 40 -5.87 -1.17 -1.62
N CYS A 41 -5.31 -0.12 -2.24
CA CYS A 41 -4.98 1.12 -1.56
C CYS A 41 -6.21 1.75 -0.92
N ARG A 42 -7.31 1.84 -1.68
CA ARG A 42 -8.60 2.34 -1.19
C ARG A 42 -9.11 1.52 0.00
N ASN A 43 -9.07 0.20 -0.08
CA ASN A 43 -9.48 -0.69 1.00
C ASN A 43 -8.64 -0.46 2.26
N ILE A 44 -7.32 -0.33 2.14
CA ILE A 44 -6.43 -0.04 3.28
C ILE A 44 -6.80 1.29 3.93
N ILE A 45 -7.03 2.32 3.13
CA ILE A 45 -7.41 3.65 3.62
C ILE A 45 -8.76 3.58 4.35
N GLU A 46 -9.80 3.08 3.69
CA GLU A 46 -11.16 2.96 4.24
C GLU A 46 -11.18 2.11 5.52
N HIS A 47 -10.50 0.97 5.52
CA HIS A 47 -10.38 0.09 6.68
C HIS A 47 -9.64 0.78 7.84
N THR A 48 -8.53 1.47 7.55
CA THR A 48 -7.78 2.21 8.59
C THR A 48 -8.66 3.29 9.24
N PHE A 49 -9.38 4.07 8.42
CA PHE A 49 -10.32 5.06 8.93
C PHE A 49 -11.51 4.41 9.66
N GLY A 50 -11.97 3.24 9.22
CA GLY A 50 -13.03 2.47 9.87
C GLY A 50 -12.63 2.03 11.28
N VAL A 51 -11.48 1.38 11.45
CA VAL A 51 -10.95 0.97 12.77
C VAL A 51 -10.72 2.18 13.66
N TRP A 52 -10.15 3.25 13.11
CA TRP A 52 -9.89 4.47 13.85
C TRP A 52 -11.19 5.11 14.39
N LYS A 53 -12.23 5.24 13.55
CA LYS A 53 -13.55 5.75 13.97
C LYS A 53 -14.27 4.80 14.93
N ALA A 54 -14.12 3.49 14.79
CA ALA A 54 -14.72 2.52 15.71
C ALA A 54 -14.12 2.62 17.11
N ARG A 55 -12.81 2.89 17.21
CA ARG A 55 -12.09 3.04 18.48
C ARG A 55 -12.41 4.36 19.19
N TRP A 56 -12.53 5.45 18.43
CA TRP A 56 -12.75 6.79 18.99
C TRP A 56 -14.21 7.22 18.74
N SER A 57 -15.07 7.01 19.73
CA SER A 57 -16.50 7.39 19.64
C SER A 57 -16.71 8.86 19.28
N ILE A 58 -15.84 9.76 19.75
CA ILE A 58 -15.87 11.19 19.41
C ILE A 58 -15.72 11.46 17.90
N LEU A 59 -15.08 10.57 17.14
CA LEU A 59 -14.95 10.70 15.68
C LEU A 59 -16.16 10.14 14.93
N ARG A 60 -16.94 9.26 15.56
CA ARG A 60 -18.17 8.72 14.99
C ARG A 60 -19.32 9.70 15.17
N ASP A 61 -19.46 10.23 16.38
CA ASP A 61 -20.55 11.11 16.81
C ASP A 61 -19.97 12.49 17.17
N MET A 62 -19.31 13.14 16.21
CA MET A 62 -18.59 14.41 16.44
C MET A 62 -19.57 15.54 16.79
N PRO A 63 -19.48 16.14 17.99
CA PRO A 63 -20.30 17.29 18.35
C PRO A 63 -19.99 18.52 17.50
N PHE A 64 -20.92 19.47 17.47
CA PHE A 64 -20.76 20.76 16.80
C PHE A 64 -19.78 21.66 17.56
N TYR A 65 -18.49 21.43 17.34
CA TYR A 65 -17.41 22.33 17.73
C TYR A 65 -17.02 23.27 16.59
N HIS A 66 -16.28 24.33 16.90
CA HIS A 66 -15.63 25.14 15.87
C HIS A 66 -14.69 24.28 15.02
N ILE A 67 -14.50 24.64 13.74
CA ILE A 67 -13.73 23.83 12.80
C ILE A 67 -12.28 23.58 13.28
N ASP A 68 -11.68 24.55 13.96
CA ASP A 68 -10.34 24.43 14.53
C ASP A 68 -10.29 23.37 15.63
N THR A 69 -11.30 23.34 16.50
CA THR A 69 -11.42 22.33 17.55
C THR A 69 -11.65 20.94 16.97
N GLN A 70 -12.49 20.81 15.94
CA GLN A 70 -12.70 19.53 15.24
C GLN A 70 -11.40 19.04 14.60
N ARG A 71 -10.63 19.93 13.97
CA ARG A 71 -9.30 19.63 13.41
C ARG A 71 -8.34 19.13 14.49
N ASP A 72 -8.29 19.80 15.63
CA ASP A 72 -7.38 19.44 16.72
C ASP A 72 -7.75 18.09 17.34
N ILE A 73 -9.05 17.78 17.47
CA ILE A 73 -9.54 16.45 17.89
C ILE A 73 -9.08 15.37 16.91
N VAL A 74 -9.23 15.59 15.61
CA VAL A 74 -8.79 14.68 14.55
C VAL A 74 -7.26 14.45 14.64
N LEU A 75 -6.47 15.52 14.80
CA LEU A 75 -5.01 15.42 14.87
C LEU A 75 -4.54 14.70 16.14
N ALA A 76 -5.12 15.03 17.30
CA ALA A 76 -4.80 14.40 18.57
C ALA A 76 -5.11 12.90 18.55
N THR A 77 -6.33 12.53 18.15
CA THR A 77 -6.74 11.11 18.07
C THR A 77 -5.94 10.32 17.05
N MET A 78 -5.54 10.93 15.93
CA MET A 78 -4.67 10.30 14.92
C MET A 78 -3.26 10.06 15.47
N THR A 79 -2.70 11.05 16.17
CA THR A 79 -1.36 10.97 16.78
C THR A 79 -1.30 9.89 17.85
N ILE A 80 -2.32 9.83 18.73
CA ILE A 80 -2.45 8.80 19.76
C ILE A 80 -2.63 7.43 19.11
N HIS A 81 -3.48 7.31 18.08
CA HIS A 81 -3.69 6.05 17.37
C HIS A 81 -2.39 5.53 16.72
N LYS A 82 -1.62 6.41 16.08
CA LYS A 82 -0.30 6.09 15.51
C LYS A 82 0.72 5.71 16.60
N TYR A 83 0.67 6.35 17.76
CA TYR A 83 1.54 6.04 18.89
C TYR A 83 1.25 4.63 19.43
N ILE A 84 -0.01 4.33 19.72
CA ILE A 84 -0.45 3.02 20.20
C ILE A 84 -0.05 1.93 19.20
N ARG A 85 -0.34 2.11 17.91
CA ARG A 85 0.03 1.13 16.87
C ARG A 85 1.53 0.83 16.80
N ARG A 86 2.39 1.81 17.09
CA ARG A 86 3.86 1.63 17.06
C ARG A 86 4.42 0.99 18.33
N LYS A 87 3.72 1.09 19.46
CA LYS A 87 4.23 0.70 20.79
C LYS A 87 3.53 -0.51 21.38
N CYS A 88 2.29 -0.77 20.99
CA CYS A 88 1.50 -1.91 21.43
C CYS A 88 1.32 -2.88 20.25
N ASN A 89 2.31 -3.76 20.05
CA ASN A 89 2.29 -4.79 18.98
C ASN A 89 1.23 -5.90 19.18
N MET A 90 0.44 -5.83 20.27
CA MET A 90 -0.50 -6.86 20.71
C MET A 90 -1.94 -6.32 20.82
N ASP A 91 -2.29 -5.28 20.08
CA ASP A 91 -3.65 -4.75 20.09
C ASP A 91 -4.49 -5.52 19.05
N ASP A 92 -5.39 -6.37 19.55
CA ASP A 92 -6.21 -7.28 18.75
C ASP A 92 -7.08 -6.56 17.70
N ALA A 93 -7.39 -5.27 17.92
CA ALA A 93 -8.09 -4.43 16.96
C ALA A 93 -7.30 -4.21 15.66
N PHE A 94 -5.97 -4.36 15.68
CA PHE A 94 -5.11 -4.27 14.50
C PHE A 94 -4.78 -5.64 13.90
N ARG A 95 -4.68 -6.69 14.72
CA ARG A 95 -4.34 -8.06 14.27
C ARG A 95 -5.41 -8.69 13.39
N ALA A 96 -6.69 -8.39 13.61
CA ALA A 96 -7.80 -8.88 12.79
C ALA A 96 -7.75 -8.38 11.32
N THR A 97 -6.82 -7.48 10.97
CA THR A 97 -6.89 -6.64 9.77
C THR A 97 -5.76 -6.90 8.75
N GLU A 98 -4.77 -7.73 9.09
CA GLU A 98 -3.54 -7.87 8.29
C GLU A 98 -3.55 -8.97 7.20
N ASN A 99 -4.65 -9.73 7.01
CA ASN A 99 -4.61 -10.99 6.24
C ASN A 99 -5.19 -11.01 4.81
N GLU A 100 -5.32 -9.87 4.11
CA GLU A 100 -5.98 -9.85 2.77
C GLU A 100 -5.15 -9.29 1.60
N ARG A 101 -3.83 -9.20 1.72
CA ARG A 101 -3.00 -8.64 0.63
C ARG A 101 -2.44 -9.74 -0.27
N TYR A 102 -2.75 -9.65 -1.57
CA TYR A 102 -1.92 -10.28 -2.59
C TYR A 102 -0.61 -9.49 -2.64
N VAL A 103 0.49 -10.16 -2.31
CA VAL A 103 1.85 -9.66 -2.53
C VAL A 103 2.24 -10.13 -3.92
N PRO A 104 2.37 -9.23 -4.91
CA PRO A 104 2.90 -9.62 -6.21
C PRO A 104 4.29 -10.22 -5.97
N SER A 105 4.55 -11.41 -6.51
CA SER A 105 5.93 -11.87 -6.64
C SER A 105 6.66 -10.83 -7.49
N VAL A 106 7.54 -10.07 -6.86
CA VAL A 106 8.54 -9.30 -7.59
C VAL A 106 9.40 -10.33 -8.30
N ASP A 107 9.18 -10.51 -9.60
CA ASP A 107 10.21 -11.10 -10.44
C ASP A 107 11.45 -10.20 -10.30
N PRO A 108 12.60 -10.73 -9.88
CA PRO A 108 13.79 -9.93 -9.57
C PRO A 108 14.40 -9.23 -10.80
N ASP A 109 13.82 -9.37 -11.99
CA ASP A 109 14.45 -8.94 -13.24
C ASP A 109 14.08 -7.52 -13.71
N VAL A 110 13.13 -6.84 -13.07
CA VAL A 110 12.83 -5.42 -13.39
C VAL A 110 13.49 -4.51 -12.37
N GLY A 111 14.83 -4.46 -12.42
CA GLY A 111 15.61 -3.61 -11.52
C GLY A 111 17.10 -3.44 -11.85
N THR A 112 17.63 -4.12 -12.86
CA THR A 112 19.06 -4.01 -13.21
C THR A 112 19.27 -3.16 -14.46
N SER A 113 19.19 -1.84 -14.33
CA SER A 113 19.70 -0.95 -15.39
C SER A 113 20.49 0.26 -14.88
N LEU A 114 20.40 0.64 -13.59
CA LEU A 114 21.16 1.79 -13.08
C LEU A 114 22.50 1.43 -12.41
N ARG A 115 22.84 0.14 -12.26
CA ARG A 115 24.10 -0.30 -11.60
C ARG A 115 25.18 -0.85 -12.54
N ALA A 116 24.89 -1.02 -13.84
CA ALA A 116 25.87 -1.55 -14.79
C ALA A 116 26.85 -0.48 -15.34
N ASN A 117 26.48 0.81 -15.32
CA ASN A 117 27.30 1.87 -15.91
C ASN A 117 28.45 2.36 -15.01
N SER A 118 28.47 2.01 -13.71
CA SER A 118 29.56 2.41 -12.81
C SER A 118 30.75 1.44 -12.79
N HIS A 119 30.61 0.22 -13.31
CA HIS A 119 31.69 -0.78 -13.28
C HIS A 119 32.43 -0.92 -14.63
N ILE A 120 31.83 -0.47 -15.74
CA ILE A 120 32.48 -0.45 -17.05
C ILE A 120 33.51 0.69 -17.12
N ASN A 121 33.22 1.84 -16.48
CA ASN A 121 34.14 2.99 -16.53
C ASN A 121 35.37 2.83 -15.62
N ALA A 122 35.31 1.98 -14.59
CA ALA A 122 36.46 1.72 -13.71
C ALA A 122 37.51 0.79 -14.37
N LYS A 123 37.08 -0.13 -15.23
CA LYS A 123 37.98 -1.09 -15.89
C LYS A 123 38.74 -0.48 -17.08
N ASN A 124 38.17 0.51 -17.75
CA ASN A 124 38.84 1.18 -18.87
C ASN A 124 39.93 2.18 -18.45
N VAL A 125 39.99 2.58 -17.17
CA VAL A 125 41.02 3.50 -16.67
C VAL A 125 42.29 2.74 -16.23
N GLU A 126 42.18 1.52 -15.71
CA GLU A 126 43.35 0.74 -15.25
C GLU A 126 44.10 0.03 -16.39
N GLU A 127 43.47 -0.26 -17.53
CA GLU A 127 44.16 -0.88 -18.67
C GLU A 127 44.94 0.12 -19.55
N GLN A 128 44.75 1.43 -19.37
CA GLN A 128 45.52 2.45 -20.09
C GLN A 128 46.72 2.99 -19.31
N SER A 129 46.90 2.64 -18.02
CA SER A 129 48.06 3.05 -17.22
C SER A 129 49.21 2.03 -17.19
N ASN A 130 49.06 0.85 -17.81
CA ASN A 130 50.08 -0.20 -17.85
C ASN A 130 50.74 -0.40 -19.24
N LEU A 131 50.63 0.60 -20.12
CA LEU A 131 51.38 0.67 -21.38
C LEU A 131 51.97 2.06 -21.60
N VAL A 132 52.85 2.49 -20.69
CA VAL A 132 54.02 3.36 -20.95
C VAL A 132 55.15 2.93 -20.02
#